data_AF-A0A961T339-F1
#
_entry.id   AF-A0A961T339-F1
#
_cell.length_a   1.000
_cell.length_b   1.000
_cell.length_c   1.000
_cell.angle_alpha   90.00
_cell.angle_beta   90.00
_cell.angle_gamma   90.00
#
_symmetry.space_group_name_H-M   'P 1'
#
loop_
_entity.id
_entity.type
_entity.pdbx_description
1 polymer ?
#
loop_
_entity_poly.entity_id
_entity_poly.type
_entity_poly.pdbx_seq_one_letter_code
_entity_poly.pdbx_strand_id
1 'polypeptide(L)'
;MSRSMSSTRLPVMIALAAVLAVAGCASRNQVPNNAAELGLGGANTPGSAQDFTVNVGDRIFFDTDSSAIRADAQATLARQAQWLNQYPNYSITIEGHADERGTREYNLALGARRAAATRDF
;
A
#
# COMPACT_ATOMS: atom_id res chain seq x y z
N MET A 1 37.59 -64.84 30.51
CA MET A 1 36.78 -64.10 29.52
C MET A 1 36.19 -62.88 30.20
N SER A 2 36.84 -61.72 30.07
CA SER A 2 36.30 -60.43 30.54
C SER A 2 36.66 -59.38 29.50
N ARG A 3 35.66 -58.85 28.80
CA ARG A 3 35.81 -57.68 27.92
C ARG A 3 34.67 -56.71 28.19
N SER A 4 35.01 -55.79 29.08
CA SER A 4 34.50 -54.43 29.28
C SER A 4 33.82 -53.82 28.04
N MET A 5 32.54 -53.45 28.18
CA MET A 5 31.82 -52.53 27.29
C MET A 5 32.20 -51.09 27.68
N SER A 6 33.09 -50.46 26.91
CA SER A 6 33.50 -49.07 27.11
C SER A 6 32.74 -48.13 26.17
N SER A 7 31.98 -47.23 26.81
CA SER A 7 31.39 -45.97 26.34
C SER A 7 32.08 -45.30 25.15
N THR A 8 31.43 -45.27 23.98
CA THR A 8 31.89 -44.49 22.80
C THR A 8 30.81 -43.59 22.20
N ARG A 9 29.84 -43.14 23.00
CA ARG A 9 28.75 -42.25 22.53
C ARG A 9 28.83 -40.81 23.05
N LEU A 10 29.87 -40.47 23.80
CA LEU A 10 29.96 -39.18 24.50
C LEU A 10 30.67 -38.04 23.74
N PRO A 11 31.76 -38.23 22.96
CA PRO A 11 32.47 -37.08 22.39
C PRO A 11 31.80 -36.50 21.12
N VAL A 12 30.99 -37.29 20.41
CA VAL A 12 30.33 -36.86 19.16
C VAL A 12 29.19 -35.86 19.43
N MET A 13 28.49 -36.02 20.56
CA MET A 13 27.39 -35.12 20.94
C MET A 13 27.89 -33.75 21.41
N ILE A 14 29.10 -33.67 21.97
CA ILE A 14 29.70 -32.40 22.42
C ILE A 14 30.16 -31.57 21.20
N ALA A 15 30.70 -32.22 20.17
CA ALA A 15 31.14 -31.54 18.95
C ALA A 15 29.98 -30.93 18.14
N LEU A 16 28.81 -31.58 18.12
CA LEU A 16 27.62 -31.07 17.40
C LEU A 16 26.94 -29.90 18.12
N ALA A 17 26.99 -29.86 19.46
CA ALA A 17 26.44 -28.76 20.25
C ALA A 17 27.28 -27.48 20.17
N ALA A 18 28.60 -27.59 19.94
CA ALA A 18 29.50 -26.44 19.83
C ALA A 18 29.35 -25.67 18.51
N VAL A 19 28.93 -26.33 17.43
CA VAL A 19 28.74 -25.67 16.11
C VAL A 19 27.43 -24.88 16.05
N LEU A 20 26.39 -25.28 16.81
CA LEU A 20 25.14 -24.50 16.91
C LEU A 20 25.27 -23.21 17.74
N ALA A 21 26.35 -23.05 18.51
CA ALA A 21 26.51 -21.90 19.41
C ALA A 21 27.08 -20.63 18.74
N VAL A 22 27.50 -20.70 17.46
CA VAL A 22 28.11 -19.55 16.74
C VAL A 22 27.12 -18.89 15.77
N ALA A 23 25.88 -19.38 15.64
CA ALA A 23 24.80 -18.65 14.98
C ALA A 23 24.17 -17.58 15.93
N GLY A 24 25.02 -16.90 16.70
CA GLY A 24 24.65 -15.74 17.49
C GLY A 24 24.28 -14.59 16.56
N CYS A 25 23.04 -14.13 16.70
CA CYS A 25 22.44 -13.03 15.97
C CYS A 25 23.39 -11.83 15.84
N ALA A 26 23.62 -11.37 14.60
CA ALA A 26 24.08 -10.00 14.38
C ALA A 26 22.98 -9.05 14.87
N SER A 27 23.17 -8.48 16.06
CA SER A 27 22.33 -7.38 16.55
C SER A 27 22.55 -6.18 15.65
N ARG A 28 21.67 -5.99 14.67
CA ARG A 28 21.56 -4.72 13.96
C ARG A 28 20.80 -3.79 14.89
N ASN A 29 21.54 -3.09 15.74
CA ASN A 29 21.02 -2.01 16.60
C ASN A 29 20.70 -0.77 15.74
N GLN A 30 19.92 -0.96 14.67
CA GLN A 30 19.27 0.12 13.94
C GLN A 30 17.87 0.22 14.51
N VAL A 31 17.74 1.01 15.57
CA VAL A 31 16.45 1.61 15.88
C VAL A 31 16.12 2.46 14.65
N PRO A 32 15.06 2.13 13.90
CA PRO A 32 14.74 2.85 12.68
C PRO A 32 14.49 4.31 13.03
N ASN A 33 15.24 5.21 12.39
CA ASN A 33 15.16 6.64 12.73
C ASN A 33 13.98 7.33 12.04
N ASN A 34 13.29 6.63 11.13
CA ASN A 34 12.10 7.10 10.47
C ASN A 34 11.23 5.92 9.97
N ALA A 35 10.00 6.23 9.59
CA ALA A 35 9.05 5.26 9.05
C ALA A 35 9.50 4.64 7.71
N ALA A 36 10.37 5.32 6.95
CA ALA A 36 10.89 4.79 5.69
C ALA A 36 11.82 3.59 5.89
N GLU A 37 12.63 3.58 6.96
CA GLU A 37 13.54 2.47 7.31
C GLU A 37 12.79 1.19 7.76
N LEU A 38 11.54 1.33 8.19
CA LEU A 38 10.63 0.21 8.48
C LEU A 38 9.84 -0.29 7.26
N GLY A 39 10.07 0.29 6.07
CA GLY A 39 9.25 0.00 4.89
C GLY A 39 7.80 0.49 4.99
N LEU A 40 7.50 1.32 5.99
CA LEU A 40 6.19 1.94 6.22
C LEU A 40 6.05 3.27 5.45
N GLY A 41 7.15 3.80 4.93
CA GLY A 41 7.15 4.87 3.93
C GLY A 41 6.97 4.25 2.56
N GLY A 42 5.73 4.19 2.06
CA GLY A 42 5.47 3.78 0.68
C GLY A 42 6.36 4.59 -0.24
N ALA A 43 7.36 3.95 -0.83
CA ALA A 43 8.24 4.63 -1.77
C ALA A 43 7.36 5.17 -2.90
N ASN A 44 7.35 6.49 -3.11
CA ASN A 44 6.70 7.16 -4.23
C ASN A 44 7.41 6.78 -5.54
N THR A 45 7.37 5.50 -5.87
CA THR A 45 7.98 4.94 -7.06
C THR A 45 7.11 5.35 -8.22
N PRO A 46 7.66 5.97 -9.28
CA PRO A 46 6.88 6.39 -10.44
C PRO A 46 6.02 5.25 -10.96
N GLY A 47 4.71 5.49 -11.11
CA GLY A 47 3.75 4.49 -11.58
C GLY A 47 3.18 3.58 -10.50
N SER A 48 3.58 3.72 -9.24
CA SER A 48 2.90 3.03 -8.12
C SER A 48 1.56 3.69 -7.77
N ALA A 49 0.67 2.97 -7.10
CA ALA A 49 -0.58 3.55 -6.59
C ALA A 49 -0.32 4.73 -5.62
N GLN A 50 0.76 4.65 -4.84
CA GLN A 50 1.17 5.73 -3.94
C GLN A 50 1.60 6.99 -4.72
N ASP A 51 2.30 6.82 -5.84
CA ASP A 51 2.66 7.91 -6.74
C ASP A 51 1.42 8.63 -7.30
N PHE A 52 0.38 7.89 -7.68
CA PHE A 52 -0.90 8.48 -8.09
C PHE A 52 -1.52 9.33 -6.97
N THR A 53 -1.66 8.79 -5.75
CA THR A 53 -2.29 9.53 -4.65
C THR A 53 -1.48 10.76 -4.23
N VAL A 54 -0.15 10.65 -4.15
CA VAL A 54 0.70 11.73 -3.62
C VAL A 54 0.97 12.82 -4.66
N ASN A 55 1.30 12.44 -5.90
CA ASN A 55 1.76 13.40 -6.92
C ASN A 55 0.64 13.86 -7.85
N VAL A 56 -0.38 13.04 -8.07
CA VAL A 56 -1.54 13.39 -8.92
C VAL A 56 -2.72 13.86 -8.06
N GLY A 57 -3.00 13.13 -6.99
CA GLY A 57 -4.22 13.29 -6.20
C GLY A 57 -5.30 12.37 -6.73
N ASP A 58 -5.97 11.65 -5.83
CA ASP A 58 -6.95 10.59 -6.12
C ASP A 58 -8.41 11.05 -5.99
N ARG A 59 -8.64 12.34 -5.70
CA ARG A 59 -9.96 12.89 -5.37
C ARG A 59 -10.21 14.21 -6.08
N ILE A 60 -11.47 14.45 -6.41
CA ILE A 60 -11.99 15.76 -6.78
C ILE A 60 -13.22 16.08 -5.94
N PHE A 61 -13.54 17.37 -5.83
CA PHE A 61 -14.69 17.85 -5.07
C PHE A 61 -15.71 18.49 -5.99
N PHE A 62 -16.97 18.45 -5.55
CA PHE A 62 -18.12 19.02 -6.22
C PHE A 62 -18.77 20.07 -5.33
N ASP A 63 -19.49 21.01 -5.95
CA ASP A 63 -20.31 21.95 -5.19
C ASP A 63 -21.51 21.23 -4.56
N THR A 64 -22.09 21.86 -3.54
CA THR A 64 -23.30 21.39 -2.89
C THR A 64 -24.38 21.14 -3.93
N ASP A 65 -25.04 19.98 -3.83
CA ASP A 65 -26.14 19.58 -4.70
C ASP A 65 -25.82 19.51 -6.21
N SER A 66 -24.53 19.46 -6.57
CA SER A 66 -24.08 19.49 -7.97
C SER A 66 -23.30 18.24 -8.35
N SER A 67 -23.43 17.84 -9.62
CA SER A 67 -22.55 16.88 -10.30
C SER A 67 -21.73 17.52 -11.43
N ALA A 68 -21.74 18.84 -11.54
CA ALA A 68 -20.93 19.55 -12.53
C ALA A 68 -19.45 19.55 -12.11
N ILE A 69 -18.56 19.27 -13.06
CA ILE A 69 -17.12 19.31 -12.82
C ILE A 69 -16.68 20.77 -12.65
N ARG A 70 -16.19 21.09 -11.45
CA ARG A 70 -15.66 22.42 -11.11
C ARG A 70 -14.37 22.69 -11.90
N ALA A 71 -14.10 23.96 -12.19
CA ALA A 71 -12.94 24.35 -12.99
C ALA A 71 -11.60 23.91 -12.36
N ASP A 72 -11.48 23.94 -11.04
CA ASP A 72 -10.30 23.46 -10.31
C ASP A 72 -10.15 21.92 -10.37
N ALA A 73 -11.27 21.19 -10.43
CA ALA A 73 -11.26 19.74 -10.58
C ALA A 73 -10.77 19.29 -11.97
N GLN A 74 -11.02 20.07 -13.03
CA GLN A 74 -10.60 19.74 -14.40
C GLN A 74 -9.08 19.55 -14.50
N ALA A 75 -8.30 20.42 -13.84
CA ALA A 75 -6.84 20.31 -13.83
C ALA A 75 -6.35 19.03 -13.13
N THR A 76 -7.05 18.56 -12.10
CA THR A 76 -6.73 17.28 -11.44
C THR A 76 -7.13 16.11 -12.32
N LEU A 77 -8.32 16.12 -12.92
CA LEU A 77 -8.76 15.06 -13.82
C LEU A 77 -7.86 14.90 -15.04
N ALA A 78 -7.42 16.01 -15.64
CA ALA A 78 -6.47 15.98 -16.75
C ALA A 78 -5.16 15.28 -16.36
N ARG A 79 -4.62 15.56 -15.16
CA ARG A 79 -3.41 14.89 -14.65
C ARG A 79 -3.67 13.41 -14.35
N GLN A 80 -4.84 13.07 -13.80
CA GLN A 80 -5.23 11.67 -13.56
C GLN A 80 -5.33 10.89 -14.87
N ALA A 81 -6.00 11.43 -15.89
CA ALA A 81 -6.10 10.81 -17.22
C ALA A 81 -4.72 10.64 -17.86
N GLN A 82 -3.86 11.66 -17.78
CA GLN A 82 -2.49 11.57 -18.28
C GLN A 82 -1.68 10.46 -17.59
N TRP A 83 -1.78 10.37 -16.27
CA TRP A 83 -1.08 9.32 -15.50
C TRP A 83 -1.58 7.92 -15.88
N LEU A 84 -2.89 7.73 -16.02
CA LEU A 84 -3.48 6.45 -16.42
C LEU A 84 -3.09 6.05 -17.86
N ASN A 85 -2.96 7.03 -18.76
CA ASN A 85 -2.45 6.78 -20.11
C ASN A 85 -0.96 6.38 -20.11
N GLN A 86 -0.17 6.88 -19.15
CA GLN A 86 1.23 6.51 -18.98
C GLN A 86 1.39 5.10 -18.40
N TYR A 87 0.44 4.66 -17.56
CA TYR A 87 0.44 3.36 -16.90
C TYR A 87 -0.84 2.56 -17.24
N PRO A 88 -0.97 2.04 -18.49
CA PRO A 88 -2.22 1.44 -18.99
C PRO A 88 -2.55 0.07 -18.37
N ASN A 89 -1.67 -0.48 -17.53
CA ASN A 89 -1.88 -1.74 -16.82
C ASN A 89 -2.82 -1.60 -15.61
N TYR A 90 -3.29 -0.39 -15.29
CA TYR A 90 -4.21 -0.15 -14.20
C TYR A 90 -5.68 -0.25 -14.63
N SER A 91 -6.46 -1.00 -13.86
CA SER A 91 -7.92 -0.89 -13.85
C SER A 91 -8.32 0.00 -12.68
N ILE A 92 -9.17 0.99 -12.93
CA ILE A 92 -9.66 1.91 -11.89
C ILE A 92 -11.17 1.77 -11.69
N THR A 93 -11.60 2.07 -10.48
CA THR A 93 -13.02 2.21 -10.12
C THR A 93 -13.27 3.67 -9.77
N ILE A 94 -14.33 4.25 -10.34
CA ILE A 94 -14.74 5.63 -10.04
C ILE A 94 -15.97 5.55 -9.13
N GLU A 95 -15.81 6.03 -7.89
CA GLU A 95 -16.87 6.09 -6.90
C GLU A 95 -17.29 7.53 -6.64
N GLY A 96 -18.60 7.76 -6.55
CA GLY A 96 -19.16 9.06 -6.24
C GLY A 96 -19.84 9.05 -4.89
N HIS A 97 -19.50 10.03 -4.06
CA HIS A 97 -20.06 10.20 -2.72
C HIS A 97 -20.88 11.48 -2.65
N ALA A 98 -21.93 11.44 -1.85
CA ALA A 98 -22.69 12.59 -1.39
C ALA A 98 -22.67 12.62 0.14
N ASP A 99 -22.90 13.79 0.73
CA ASP A 99 -22.96 13.94 2.18
C ASP A 99 -24.27 13.35 2.73
N GLU A 100 -24.44 13.36 4.05
CA GLU A 100 -25.63 12.80 4.71
C GLU A 100 -26.86 13.71 4.65
N ARG A 101 -26.76 14.86 3.98
CA ARG A 101 -27.88 15.80 3.88
C ARG A 101 -28.89 15.27 2.88
N GLY A 102 -30.18 15.31 3.22
CA GLY A 102 -31.25 14.82 2.33
C GLY A 102 -31.54 13.32 2.47
N THR A 103 -32.20 12.74 1.47
CA THR A 103 -32.59 11.32 1.50
C THR A 103 -31.46 10.42 1.01
N ARG A 104 -31.44 9.18 1.51
CA ARG A 104 -30.44 8.18 1.12
C ARG A 104 -30.47 7.92 -0.38
N GLU A 105 -31.66 7.79 -0.94
CA GLU A 105 -31.91 7.51 -2.35
C GLU A 105 -31.41 8.64 -3.22
N TYR A 106 -31.61 9.89 -2.80
CA TYR A 106 -31.09 11.06 -3.49
C TYR A 106 -29.56 11.06 -3.53
N ASN A 107 -28.92 10.79 -2.38
CA ASN A 107 -27.47 10.78 -2.26
C ASN A 107 -26.80 9.64 -3.05
N LEU A 108 -27.45 8.47 -3.13
CA LEU A 108 -27.03 7.39 -4.03
C LEU A 108 -27.08 7.82 -5.49
N ALA A 109 -28.18 8.45 -5.91
CA ALA A 109 -28.34 8.93 -7.29
C ALA A 109 -27.34 10.07 -7.61
N LEU A 110 -27.12 11.01 -6.68
CA LEU A 110 -26.16 12.09 -6.85
C LEU A 110 -24.72 11.56 -6.94
N GLY A 111 -24.36 10.60 -6.08
CA GLY A 111 -23.08 9.89 -6.17
C GLY A 111 -22.89 9.21 -7.53
N ALA A 112 -23.89 8.49 -8.02
CA ALA A 112 -23.83 7.85 -9.34
C ALA A 112 -23.64 8.88 -10.48
N ARG A 113 -24.35 10.03 -10.44
CA ARG A 113 -24.17 11.11 -11.41
C ARG A 113 -22.77 11.72 -11.38
N ARG A 114 -22.21 11.91 -10.18
CA ARG A 114 -20.83 12.41 -10.01
C ARG A 114 -19.80 11.45 -10.58
N ALA A 115 -19.95 10.15 -10.30
CA ALA A 115 -19.06 9.13 -10.87
C ALA A 115 -19.15 9.09 -12.40
N ALA A 116 -20.35 9.17 -12.97
CA ALA A 116 -20.55 9.23 -14.41
C ALA A 116 -19.91 10.49 -15.03
N ALA A 117 -20.13 11.67 -14.45
CA ALA A 117 -19.54 12.92 -14.92
C ALA A 117 -18.00 12.88 -14.90
N THR A 118 -17.41 12.28 -13.85
CA THR A 118 -15.96 12.08 -13.75
C THR A 118 -15.43 11.09 -14.80
N ARG A 119 -16.19 10.02 -15.08
CA ARG A 119 -15.82 9.01 -16.09
C ARG A 119 -15.85 9.55 -17.51
N ASP A 120 -16.81 10.42 -17.80
CA ASP A 120 -17.07 10.93 -19.15
C ASP A 120 -16.19 12.16 -19.50
N PHE A 121 -15.45 12.70 -18.52
CA PHE A 121 -14.46 13.76 -18.70
C PHE A 121 -13.17 13.24 -19.34
#